data_AF-K1TCP1-F1
#
_entry.id   AF-K1TCP1-F1
#
_cell.length_a   1.000
_cell.length_b   1.000
_cell.length_c   1.000
_cell.angle_alpha   90.00
_cell.angle_beta   90.00
_cell.angle_gamma   90.00
#
_symmetry.space_group_name_H-M   'P 1'
#
loop_
_entity.id
_entity.type
_entity.pdbx_description
1 polymer ?
#
loop_
_entity_poly.entity_id
_entity_poly.type
_entity_poly.pdbx_seq_one_letter_code
_entity_poly.pdbx_strand_id
1 'polypeptide(L)'
;MLKSKYIGLLFLVLAILMACQYPSPVTPSGDMPQKKRDSVNYLMERHYTLNSNFEVTSDSLMLQQLPLVDVLPVFKGERLVVAEFMIQAADSVDSVWVKVARDQETMGWIHEKELLEKVVPVDSVSQFIHFFSNSHTIAFFVILGFFGIWYIHRAIRRQKLQLIW
;
A
#
# COMPACT_ATOMS: atom_id res chain seq x y z
N MET A 1 37.10 -12.08 -21.75
CA MET A 1 36.82 -11.21 -20.57
C MET A 1 35.34 -10.84 -20.37
N LEU A 2 34.42 -11.09 -21.31
CA LEU A 2 32.99 -10.75 -21.15
C LEU A 2 32.23 -11.71 -20.18
N LYS A 3 32.48 -13.03 -20.24
CA LYS A 3 31.76 -14.05 -19.45
C LYS A 3 31.83 -13.88 -17.92
N SER A 4 32.94 -13.38 -17.39
CA SER A 4 33.15 -13.20 -15.93
C SER A 4 32.31 -12.06 -15.34
N LYS A 5 32.00 -11.02 -16.14
CA LYS A 5 31.20 -9.87 -15.69
C LYS A 5 29.72 -10.23 -15.49
N TYR A 6 29.17 -11.11 -16.32
CA TYR A 6 27.78 -11.56 -16.20
C TYR A 6 27.56 -12.53 -15.03
N ILE A 7 28.58 -13.30 -14.64
CA ILE A 7 28.52 -14.20 -13.48
C ILE A 7 28.41 -13.40 -12.18
N GLY A 8 29.20 -12.34 -12.03
CA GLY A 8 29.08 -11.45 -10.86
C GLY A 8 27.72 -10.74 -10.79
N LEU A 9 27.19 -10.32 -11.95
CA LEU A 9 25.86 -9.73 -12.04
C LEU A 9 24.76 -10.74 -11.68
N LEU A 10 24.89 -11.99 -12.11
CA LEU A 10 23.96 -13.07 -11.79
C LEU A 10 23.92 -13.34 -10.28
N PHE A 11 25.07 -13.41 -9.62
CA PHE A 11 25.15 -13.59 -8.17
C PHE A 11 24.55 -12.40 -7.40
N LEU A 12 24.76 -11.18 -7.89
CA LEU A 12 24.15 -9.98 -7.31
C LEU A 12 22.61 -10.01 -7.44
N VAL A 13 22.10 -10.38 -8.61
CA VAL A 13 20.65 -10.52 -8.84
C VAL A 13 20.06 -11.62 -7.94
N LEU A 14 20.74 -12.76 -7.82
CA LEU A 14 20.32 -13.83 -6.91
C LEU A 14 20.29 -13.36 -5.46
N ALA A 15 21.29 -12.60 -5.02
CA ALA A 15 21.36 -12.08 -3.65
C ALA A 15 20.21 -11.09 -3.36
N ILE A 16 19.86 -10.23 -4.33
CA ILE A 16 18.72 -9.31 -4.22
C ILE A 16 17.39 -10.08 -4.14
N LEU A 17 17.23 -11.15 -4.93
CA LEU A 17 16.02 -11.98 -4.90
C LEU A 17 15.86 -12.72 -3.56
N MET A 18 16.97 -13.18 -2.96
CA MET A 18 16.95 -13.88 -1.67
C MET A 18 16.81 -12.93 -0.47
N ALA A 19 17.17 -11.65 -0.62
CA ALA A 19 17.04 -10.65 0.46
C ALA A 19 15.58 -10.24 0.76
N CYS A 20 14.63 -10.58 -0.11
CA CYS A 20 13.21 -10.25 0.06
C CYS A 20 12.39 -11.31 0.82
N GLN A 21 13.04 -12.30 1.45
CA GLN A 21 12.34 -13.23 2.33
C GLN A 21 12.02 -12.53 3.65
N TYR A 22 10.81 -11.99 3.77
CA TYR A 22 10.27 -11.56 5.05
C TYR A 22 9.97 -12.80 5.90
N PRO A 23 10.65 -12.99 7.05
CA PRO A 23 10.27 -14.06 7.96
C PRO A 23 8.86 -13.77 8.48
N SER A 24 7.95 -14.73 8.35
CA SER A 24 6.64 -14.63 9.01
C SER A 24 6.88 -14.42 10.50
N PRO A 25 6.24 -13.40 11.12
CA PRO A 25 6.35 -13.20 12.55
C PRO A 25 5.79 -14.44 13.24
N VAL A 26 6.68 -15.25 13.83
CA VAL A 26 6.30 -16.45 14.57
C VAL A 26 5.52 -15.98 15.78
N THR A 27 4.21 -16.22 15.82
CA THR A 27 3.37 -15.94 16.98
C THR A 27 3.87 -16.81 18.13
N PRO A 28 4.46 -16.25 19.21
CA PRO A 28 4.82 -17.03 20.37
C PRO A 28 3.54 -17.61 20.97
N SER A 29 3.51 -18.92 21.16
CA SER A 29 2.34 -19.67 21.65
C SER A 29 1.99 -19.38 23.11
N GLY A 30 2.75 -18.53 23.81
CA GLY A 30 2.54 -18.16 25.22
C GLY A 30 2.14 -16.69 25.43
N ASP A 31 1.10 -16.47 26.22
CA ASP A 31 0.76 -15.24 26.96
C ASP A 31 0.46 -13.92 26.22
N MET A 32 0.13 -13.94 24.92
CA MET A 32 -0.45 -12.73 24.30
C MET A 32 -1.97 -12.59 24.53
N PRO A 33 -2.48 -11.38 24.86
CA PRO A 33 -3.93 -11.12 24.88
C PRO A 33 -4.57 -11.45 23.53
N GLN A 34 -5.80 -11.98 23.54
CA GLN A 34 -6.52 -12.39 22.32
C GLN A 34 -6.56 -11.28 21.27
N LYS A 35 -6.92 -10.05 21.67
CA LYS A 35 -6.91 -8.85 20.80
C LYS A 35 -5.57 -8.62 20.08
N LYS A 36 -4.45 -8.91 20.75
CA LYS A 36 -3.10 -8.74 20.19
C LYS A 36 -2.76 -9.87 19.21
N ARG A 37 -3.15 -11.11 19.53
CA ARG A 37 -3.03 -12.23 18.59
C ARG A 37 -3.85 -12.00 17.32
N ASP A 38 -5.08 -11.54 17.47
CA ASP A 38 -5.97 -11.27 16.33
C ASP A 38 -5.36 -10.18 15.45
N SER A 39 -4.82 -9.11 16.03
CA SER A 39 -4.09 -8.06 15.29
C SER A 39 -2.89 -8.62 14.50
N VAL A 40 -2.09 -9.52 15.09
CA VAL A 40 -0.92 -10.11 14.40
C VAL A 40 -1.36 -11.05 13.28
N ASN A 41 -2.41 -11.84 13.48
CA ASN A 41 -2.97 -12.68 12.42
C ASN A 41 -3.51 -11.80 11.27
N TYR A 42 -4.15 -10.67 11.61
CA TYR A 42 -4.60 -9.72 10.62
C TYR A 42 -3.45 -9.08 9.85
N LEU A 43 -2.26 -8.81 10.44
CA LEU A 43 -1.09 -8.34 9.66
C LEU A 43 -0.66 -9.32 8.55
N MET A 44 -0.81 -10.62 8.80
CA MET A 44 -0.43 -11.64 7.83
C MET A 44 -1.44 -11.73 6.68
N GLU A 45 -2.72 -11.48 6.96
CA GLU A 45 -3.80 -11.56 5.97
C GLU A 45 -4.09 -10.22 5.28
N ARG A 46 -3.84 -9.11 5.99
CA ARG A 46 -4.17 -7.73 5.63
C ARG A 46 -2.95 -6.84 5.91
N HIS A 47 -2.67 -5.88 5.04
CA HIS A 47 -1.52 -4.98 5.20
C HIS A 47 -1.71 -3.88 6.27
N TYR A 48 -2.65 -4.06 7.21
CA TYR A 48 -2.94 -3.11 8.29
C TYR A 48 -3.57 -3.80 9.52
N THR A 49 -3.65 -3.09 10.63
CA THR A 49 -4.09 -3.60 11.95
C THR A 49 -5.08 -2.69 12.67
N LEU A 50 -5.60 -3.19 13.80
CA LEU A 50 -6.18 -2.35 14.84
C LEU A 50 -5.24 -1.18 15.18
N ASN A 51 -5.83 0.00 15.34
CA ASN A 51 -5.16 1.28 15.57
C ASN A 51 -4.27 1.77 14.42
N SER A 52 -4.44 1.23 13.21
CA SER A 52 -3.78 1.79 12.03
C SER A 52 -4.38 3.17 11.72
N ASN A 53 -3.49 4.12 11.44
CA ASN A 53 -3.87 5.48 11.08
C ASN A 53 -3.90 5.62 9.56
N PHE A 54 -5.03 6.11 9.06
CA PHE A 54 -5.28 6.36 7.67
C PHE A 54 -5.62 7.83 7.44
N GLU A 55 -5.37 8.31 6.23
CA GLU A 55 -5.81 9.61 5.73
C GLU A 55 -6.77 9.39 4.56
N VAL A 56 -7.90 10.10 4.58
CA VAL A 56 -8.92 10.00 3.53
C VAL A 56 -8.45 10.76 2.29
N THR A 57 -8.37 10.07 1.16
CA THR A 57 -7.91 10.65 -0.11
C THR A 57 -9.06 11.03 -1.05
N SER A 58 -10.21 10.36 -0.91
CA SER A 58 -11.46 10.68 -1.62
C SER A 58 -12.16 11.92 -1.08
N ASP A 59 -13.06 12.53 -1.86
CA ASP A 59 -13.78 13.74 -1.46
C ASP A 59 -14.68 13.52 -0.23
N SER A 60 -15.33 12.36 -0.16
CA SER A 60 -16.16 11.96 0.98
C SER A 60 -16.17 10.44 1.19
N LEU A 61 -16.09 10.02 2.44
CA LEU A 61 -16.21 8.65 2.93
C LEU A 61 -17.43 8.54 3.84
N MET A 62 -18.33 7.60 3.59
CA MET A 62 -19.58 7.51 4.34
C MET A 62 -19.49 6.40 5.39
N LEU A 63 -19.58 6.76 6.67
CA LEU A 63 -19.52 5.81 7.78
C LEU A 63 -20.93 5.49 8.27
N GLN A 64 -21.26 4.21 8.38
CA GLN A 64 -22.56 3.75 8.85
C GLN A 64 -22.58 3.59 10.38
N GLN A 65 -23.54 4.21 11.07
CA GLN A 65 -23.69 4.04 12.51
C GLN A 65 -24.67 2.91 12.83
N LEU A 66 -24.21 1.87 13.51
CA LEU A 66 -25.05 0.75 13.94
C LEU A 66 -25.82 1.09 15.24
N PRO A 67 -27.12 0.74 15.34
CA PRO A 67 -27.95 0.03 14.35
C PRO A 67 -28.54 0.99 13.28
N LEU A 68 -28.03 0.95 12.04
CA LEU A 68 -28.33 1.84 10.89
C LEU A 68 -29.23 3.06 11.21
N VAL A 69 -28.72 3.96 12.06
CA VAL A 69 -29.48 5.17 12.46
C VAL A 69 -29.15 6.32 11.53
N ASP A 70 -27.87 6.47 11.19
CA ASP A 70 -27.35 7.63 10.46
C ASP A 70 -26.07 7.29 9.68
N VAL A 71 -25.72 8.15 8.74
CA VAL A 71 -24.50 8.08 7.93
C VAL A 71 -23.65 9.32 8.17
N LEU A 72 -22.42 9.12 8.66
CA LEU A 72 -21.48 10.17 9.03
C LEU A 72 -20.45 10.42 7.92
N PRO A 73 -20.35 11.65 7.37
CA PRO A 73 -19.39 11.95 6.31
C PRO A 73 -17.96 12.25 6.84
N VAL A 74 -17.04 11.44 6.36
CA VAL A 74 -15.57 11.51 6.22
C VAL A 74 -15.00 12.46 5.14
N PHE A 75 -14.43 13.64 5.39
CA PHE A 75 -13.91 14.46 4.27
C PHE A 75 -12.44 14.16 3.91
N LYS A 76 -12.03 14.61 2.73
CA LYS A 76 -10.64 14.51 2.25
C LYS A 76 -9.64 15.19 3.19
N GLY A 77 -8.49 14.55 3.40
CA GLY A 77 -7.39 15.04 4.24
C GLY A 77 -7.59 14.73 5.73
N GLU A 78 -8.72 14.13 6.09
CA GLU A 78 -9.02 13.79 7.46
C GLU A 78 -8.41 12.46 7.86
N ARG A 79 -8.06 12.35 9.15
CA ARG A 79 -7.39 11.17 9.69
C ARG A 79 -8.39 10.26 10.37
N LEU A 80 -8.23 8.97 10.12
CA LEU A 80 -9.06 7.90 10.65
C LEU A 80 -8.20 6.89 11.37
N VAL A 81 -8.73 6.34 12.45
CA VAL A 81 -8.10 5.25 13.19
C VAL A 81 -9.01 4.03 13.13
N VAL A 82 -8.43 2.87 12.81
CA VAL A 82 -9.15 1.59 12.88
C VAL A 82 -9.37 1.20 14.33
N ALA A 83 -10.63 1.14 14.75
CA ALA A 83 -11.01 0.81 16.11
C ALA A 83 -11.35 -0.67 16.31
N GLU A 84 -12.09 -1.26 15.37
CA GLU A 84 -12.64 -2.61 15.51
C GLU A 84 -12.91 -3.26 14.14
N PHE A 85 -12.99 -4.58 14.13
CA PHE A 85 -13.36 -5.38 12.97
C PHE A 85 -14.60 -6.23 13.28
N MET A 86 -15.47 -6.40 12.30
CA MET A 86 -16.63 -7.26 12.37
C MET A 86 -16.68 -8.11 11.11
N ILE A 87 -16.77 -9.42 11.27
CA ILE A 87 -16.88 -10.36 10.16
C ILE A 87 -18.34 -10.80 10.06
N GLN A 88 -18.99 -10.45 8.96
CA GLN A 88 -20.36 -10.80 8.65
C GLN A 88 -20.39 -11.65 7.37
N ALA A 89 -20.18 -12.96 7.53
CA ALA A 89 -20.14 -13.90 6.40
C ALA A 89 -21.45 -14.01 5.60
N ALA A 90 -22.56 -13.51 6.15
CA ALA A 90 -23.87 -13.50 5.48
C ALA A 90 -24.09 -12.27 4.58
N ASP A 91 -23.16 -11.30 4.61
CA ASP A 91 -23.23 -10.13 3.75
C ASP A 91 -22.80 -10.48 2.32
N SER A 92 -23.55 -10.00 1.33
CA SER A 92 -23.29 -10.26 -0.08
C SER A 92 -22.25 -9.31 -0.70
N VAL A 93 -22.00 -8.15 -0.08
CA VAL A 93 -21.13 -7.10 -0.66
C VAL A 93 -19.68 -7.30 -0.23
N ASP A 94 -19.45 -7.35 1.08
CA ASP A 94 -18.15 -7.60 1.68
C ASP A 94 -18.36 -8.26 3.04
N SER A 95 -17.62 -9.33 3.30
CA SER A 95 -17.70 -10.09 4.54
C SER A 95 -17.10 -9.34 5.72
N VAL A 96 -16.29 -8.31 5.48
CA VAL A 96 -15.53 -7.61 6.52
C VAL A 96 -15.98 -6.16 6.62
N TRP A 97 -16.36 -5.81 7.84
CA TRP A 97 -16.70 -4.47 8.25
C TRP A 97 -15.62 -3.94 9.19
N VAL A 98 -15.21 -2.70 8.95
CA VAL A 98 -14.19 -2.01 9.72
C VAL A 98 -14.84 -0.83 10.42
N LYS A 99 -14.70 -0.77 11.74
CA LYS A 99 -15.09 0.40 12.51
C LYS A 99 -13.93 1.37 12.50
N VAL A 100 -14.16 2.57 11.98
CA VAL A 100 -13.19 3.66 11.95
C VAL A 100 -13.70 4.85 12.74
N ALA A 101 -12.78 5.56 13.37
CA ALA A 101 -13.07 6.76 14.15
C ALA A 101 -12.17 7.90 13.70
N ARG A 102 -12.77 9.06 13.43
CA ARG A 102 -12.06 10.33 13.25
C ARG A 102 -11.79 10.97 14.62
N ASP A 103 -12.83 11.03 15.44
CA ASP A 103 -12.84 11.52 16.82
C ASP A 103 -13.80 10.67 17.67
N GLN A 104 -14.07 11.08 18.91
CA GLN A 104 -14.95 10.35 19.81
C GLN A 104 -16.45 10.47 19.43
N GLU A 105 -16.82 11.41 18.56
CA GLU A 105 -18.21 11.66 18.17
C GLU A 105 -18.54 11.08 16.79
N THR A 106 -17.53 11.01 15.92
CA THR A 106 -17.57 10.63 14.51
C THR A 106 -16.92 9.25 14.35
N MET A 107 -17.67 8.23 14.76
CA MET A 107 -17.30 6.82 14.59
C MET A 107 -18.37 6.05 13.84
N GLY A 108 -17.95 5.15 12.95
CA GLY A 108 -18.89 4.32 12.21
C GLY A 108 -18.21 3.17 11.49
N TRP A 109 -19.04 2.36 10.86
CA TRP A 109 -18.68 1.15 10.15
C TRP A 109 -18.66 1.38 8.66
N ILE A 110 -17.70 0.75 7.99
CA ILE A 110 -17.57 0.76 6.54
C ILE A 110 -17.05 -0.59 6.08
N HIS A 111 -17.41 -1.00 4.87
CA HIS A 111 -16.83 -2.19 4.27
C HIS A 111 -15.32 -2.03 4.07
N GLU A 112 -14.56 -3.09 4.34
CA GLU A 112 -13.11 -3.10 4.19
C GLU A 112 -12.69 -2.67 2.78
N LYS A 113 -13.35 -3.20 1.75
CA LYS A 113 -13.06 -2.85 0.36
C LYS A 113 -13.26 -1.36 0.08
N GLU A 114 -14.37 -0.77 0.54
CA GLU A 114 -14.65 0.65 0.29
C GLU A 114 -13.68 1.56 1.06
N LEU A 115 -13.29 1.16 2.27
CA LEU A 115 -12.28 1.86 3.06
C LEU A 115 -10.95 1.91 2.30
N LEU A 116 -10.44 0.75 1.88
CA LEU A 116 -9.11 0.64 1.24
C LEU A 116 -9.02 1.32 -0.12
N GLU A 117 -10.13 1.51 -0.83
CA GLU A 117 -10.16 2.29 -2.08
C GLU A 117 -10.03 3.80 -1.86
N LYS A 118 -10.37 4.29 -0.65
CA LYS A 118 -10.57 5.73 -0.37
C LYS A 118 -9.62 6.30 0.68
N VAL A 119 -8.73 5.47 1.24
CA VAL A 119 -7.79 5.87 2.28
C VAL A 119 -6.37 5.40 2.00
N VAL A 120 -5.40 6.12 2.56
CA VAL A 120 -3.96 5.78 2.47
C VAL A 120 -3.35 5.87 3.87
N PRO A 121 -2.46 4.96 4.27
CA PRO A 121 -1.84 5.06 5.58
C PRO A 121 -1.00 6.34 5.71
N VAL A 122 -0.92 6.86 6.94
CA VAL A 122 -0.33 8.19 7.23
C VAL A 122 1.20 8.20 7.11
N ASP A 123 1.83 7.05 6.85
CA ASP A 123 3.26 6.97 6.67
C ASP A 123 3.74 7.72 5.41
N SER A 124 4.82 8.46 5.55
CA SER A 124 5.32 9.36 4.49
C SER A 124 5.69 8.63 3.20
N VAL A 125 6.10 7.36 3.30
CA VAL A 125 6.42 6.54 2.13
C VAL A 125 5.16 6.19 1.35
N SER A 126 4.11 5.70 2.01
CA SER A 126 2.84 5.38 1.33
C SER A 126 2.16 6.61 0.75
N GLN A 127 2.20 7.75 1.45
CA GLN A 127 1.71 9.01 0.90
C GLN A 127 2.48 9.45 -0.35
N PHE A 128 3.81 9.33 -0.34
CA PHE A 128 4.63 9.63 -1.51
C PHE A 128 4.29 8.72 -2.69
N ILE A 129 4.14 7.41 -2.44
CA ILE A 129 3.75 6.44 -3.48
C ILE A 129 2.39 6.80 -4.05
N HIS A 130 1.40 7.10 -3.20
CA HIS A 130 0.06 7.49 -3.64
C HIS A 130 0.10 8.79 -4.47
N PHE A 131 0.82 9.82 -4.02
CA PHE A 131 0.98 11.08 -4.74
C PHE A 131 1.66 10.91 -6.11
N PHE A 132 2.73 10.10 -6.14
CA PHE A 132 3.46 9.82 -7.36
C PHE A 132 2.59 9.02 -8.33
N SER A 133 1.95 7.96 -7.84
CA SER A 133 1.08 7.07 -8.61
C SER A 133 -0.08 7.82 -9.26
N ASN A 134 -0.80 8.62 -8.46
CA ASN A 134 -2.03 9.29 -8.87
C ASN A 134 -1.81 10.46 -9.84
N SER A 135 -0.79 11.30 -9.62
CA SER A 135 -0.65 12.56 -10.36
C SER A 135 0.61 12.66 -11.23
N HIS A 136 1.68 11.93 -10.93
CA HIS A 136 3.02 12.21 -11.50
C HIS A 136 3.61 11.07 -12.33
N THR A 137 3.02 9.87 -12.30
CA THR A 137 3.51 8.71 -13.06
C THR A 137 3.67 9.00 -14.54
N ILE A 138 2.64 9.57 -15.19
CA ILE A 138 2.67 9.86 -16.63
C ILE A 138 3.73 10.92 -16.94
N ALA A 139 3.76 12.03 -16.19
CA ALA A 139 4.73 13.09 -16.38
C ALA A 139 6.18 12.58 -16.22
N PHE A 140 6.42 11.74 -15.21
CA PHE A 140 7.70 11.09 -14.99
C PHE A 140 8.12 10.22 -16.18
N PHE A 141 7.22 9.37 -16.70
CA PHE A 141 7.53 8.53 -17.86
C PHE A 141 7.77 9.34 -19.14
N VAL A 142 7.07 10.46 -19.32
CA VAL A 142 7.31 11.38 -20.45
C VAL A 142 8.71 11.96 -20.36
N ILE A 143 9.11 12.50 -19.21
CA ILE A 143 10.46 13.06 -19.00
C ILE A 143 11.53 11.97 -19.19
N LEU A 144 11.34 10.80 -18.58
CA LEU A 144 12.24 9.66 -18.71
C LEU A 144 12.38 9.21 -20.17
N GLY A 145 11.26 9.19 -20.91
CA GLY A 145 11.24 8.90 -22.35
C GLY A 145 12.05 9.90 -23.15
N PHE A 146 11.87 11.20 -22.91
CA PHE A 146 12.67 12.25 -23.57
C PHE A 146 14.17 12.11 -23.27
N PHE A 147 14.54 11.87 -22.01
CA PHE A 147 15.94 11.64 -21.63
C PHE A 147 16.50 10.36 -22.28
N GLY A 148 15.71 9.28 -22.34
CA GLY A 148 16.09 8.04 -23.01
C GLY A 148 16.34 8.23 -24.50
N ILE A 149 15.40 8.89 -25.21
CA ILE A 149 15.54 9.21 -26.63
C ILE A 149 16.76 10.11 -26.87
N TRP A 150 16.94 11.15 -26.06
CA TRP A 150 18.08 12.05 -26.16
C TRP A 150 19.41 11.32 -25.92
N TYR A 151 19.46 10.43 -24.93
CA TYR A 151 20.62 9.61 -24.61
C TYR A 151 20.97 8.65 -25.75
N ILE A 152 19.97 7.95 -26.31
CA ILE A 152 20.15 7.07 -27.48
C ILE A 152 20.65 7.86 -28.69
N HIS A 153 20.02 8.99 -29.00
CA HIS A 153 20.42 9.86 -30.10
C HIS A 153 21.87 10.37 -29.92
N ARG A 154 22.25 10.74 -28.68
CA ARG A 154 23.63 11.12 -28.34
C ARG A 154 24.59 9.94 -28.48
N ALA A 155 24.20 8.72 -28.12
CA ALA A 155 25.03 7.52 -28.24
C ALA A 155 25.30 7.14 -29.71
N ILE A 156 24.28 7.24 -30.57
CA ILE A 156 24.39 7.05 -32.03
C ILE A 156 25.34 8.09 -32.64
N ARG A 157 25.13 9.39 -32.36
CA ARG A 157 25.97 10.47 -32.91
C ARG A 157 27.43 10.39 -32.48
N ARG A 158 27.72 9.83 -31.30
CA ARG A 158 29.11 9.66 -30.83
C ARG A 158 29.76 8.36 -31.33
N GLN A 159 29.12 7.61 -32.23
CA GLN A 159 29.59 6.32 -32.78
C GLN A 159 30.13 5.35 -31.71
N LYS A 160 29.59 5.40 -30.48
CA LYS A 160 29.95 4.45 -29.42
C LYS A 160 29.13 3.16 -29.47
N LEU A 161 28.15 3.10 -30.37
CA LEU A 161 27.50 1.85 -30.75
C LEU A 161 28.41 1.16 -31.76
N GLN A 162 29.41 0.43 -31.27
CA GLN A 162 30.05 -0.60 -32.09
C GLN A 162 28.98 -1.66 -32.39
N LEU A 163 28.22 -1.44 -33.47
CA LEU A 163 27.45 -2.48 -34.14
C LEU A 163 28.49 -3.43 -34.74
N ILE A 164 28.95 -4.38 -33.92
CA ILE A 164 29.73 -5.52 -34.38
C ILE A 164 28.73 -6.38 -35.15
N TRP A 165 28.90 -6.38 -36.47
CA TRP A 165 28.27 -7.32 -37.39
C TRP A 165 28.79 -8.74 -37.12
#